data_AF-A0A1Q7IG90-F1
#
_entry.id   AF-A0A1Q7IG90-F1
#
_cell.length_a   1.000
_cell.length_b   1.000
_cell.length_c   1.000
_cell.angle_alpha   90.00
_cell.angle_beta   90.00
_cell.angle_gamma   90.00
#
_symmetry.space_group_name_H-M   'P 1'
#
loop_
_entity.id
_entity.type
_entity.pdbx_description
1 polymer ?
#
loop_
_entity_poly.entity_id
_entity_poly.type
_entity_poly.pdbx_seq_one_letter_code
_entity_poly.pdbx_strand_id
1 'polypeptide(L)'
;MTSGIVLACPCGEVYELKPEFAGRLLECPVCNRHLRAGMPPGTPRRTMPDLEPAFDRDLFLLRERFLSISSKYEVWSGDGRPILYVERPTYLLRTVFAYVLAAIAASMVMAWTGEVVAAGGSALGALAGLLGSGLALATFIVVSMSARPLRHVTVFRDESRREVLLRVWQDQRVAVLARTYTVVTAVGLPLARLRKEYIHNIFRKRWYVETPAGQRTAMAVEDSMVLSLLRRVLGSLFGLLRTNFILVRLDPGSAGVVFGEFNRKFTILDRYVLDLTSDPEHSLDRRVALALGVMLDTGEGR
;
A
#
# COMPACT_ATOMS: atom_id res chain seq x y z
N MET A 1 -13.49 -29.69 13.18
CA MET A 1 -14.20 -28.84 14.16
C MET A 1 -13.97 -27.42 13.71
N THR A 2 -15.00 -26.74 13.22
CA THR A 2 -14.90 -25.32 12.81
C THR A 2 -14.67 -24.50 14.06
N SER A 3 -13.45 -24.02 14.23
CA SER A 3 -13.10 -23.08 15.30
C SER A 3 -14.10 -21.91 15.22
N GLY A 4 -14.84 -21.64 16.30
CA GLY A 4 -15.86 -20.59 16.35
C GLY A 4 -15.22 -19.21 16.49
N ILE A 5 -15.79 -18.19 15.85
CA ILE A 5 -15.37 -16.80 16.04
C ILE A 5 -15.81 -16.33 17.42
N VAL A 6 -14.97 -15.60 18.14
CA VAL A 6 -15.31 -15.05 19.45
C VAL A 6 -15.03 -13.55 19.56
N LEU A 7 -15.76 -12.88 20.44
CA LEU A 7 -15.45 -11.54 20.92
C LEU A 7 -14.85 -11.68 22.32
N ALA A 8 -13.51 -11.66 22.40
CA ALA A 8 -12.81 -11.72 23.68
C ALA A 8 -12.53 -10.30 24.21
N CYS A 9 -13.10 -9.98 25.36
CA CYS A 9 -12.95 -8.69 26.01
C CYS A 9 -11.88 -8.72 27.11
N PRO A 10 -11.02 -7.69 27.22
CA PRO A 10 -10.11 -7.53 28.36
C PRO A 10 -10.83 -7.42 29.72
N CYS A 11 -12.14 -7.20 29.72
CA CYS A 11 -13.00 -7.22 30.90
C CYS A 11 -13.32 -8.63 31.43
N GLY A 12 -12.89 -9.69 30.73
CA GLY A 12 -13.08 -11.10 31.11
C GLY A 12 -14.17 -11.83 30.33
N GLU A 13 -15.05 -11.10 29.63
CA GLU A 13 -16.15 -11.68 28.85
C GLU A 13 -15.67 -12.22 27.50
N VAL A 14 -16.19 -13.39 27.10
CA VAL A 14 -15.94 -13.99 25.79
C VAL A 14 -17.27 -14.46 25.21
N TYR A 15 -17.64 -13.90 24.04
CA TYR A 15 -18.86 -14.29 23.34
C TYR A 15 -18.54 -15.11 22.11
N GLU A 16 -19.16 -16.28 21.95
CA GLU A 16 -19.11 -17.01 20.69
C GLU A 16 -20.07 -16.38 19.68
N LEU A 17 -19.57 -16.17 18.47
CA LEU A 17 -20.23 -15.45 17.40
C LEU A 17 -20.29 -16.30 16.15
N LYS A 18 -21.32 -16.03 15.33
CA LYS A 18 -21.42 -16.61 14.01
C LYS A 18 -20.22 -16.18 13.14
N PRO A 19 -19.76 -17.02 12.20
CA PRO A 19 -18.64 -16.69 11.30
C PRO A 19 -18.82 -15.36 10.54
N GLU A 20 -20.05 -14.93 10.27
CA GLU A 20 -20.38 -13.65 9.63
C GLU A 20 -19.94 -12.40 10.42
N PHE A 21 -19.68 -12.55 11.72
CA PHE A 21 -19.17 -11.49 12.58
C PHE A 21 -17.64 -11.45 12.61
N ALA A 22 -16.93 -12.39 11.98
CA ALA A 22 -15.47 -12.41 11.94
C ALA A 22 -14.90 -11.05 11.49
N GLY A 23 -14.08 -10.46 12.35
CA GLY A 23 -13.44 -9.19 12.11
C GLY A 23 -14.34 -7.96 12.20
N ARG A 24 -15.63 -8.11 12.53
CA ARG A 24 -16.51 -6.95 12.77
C ARG A 24 -16.19 -6.32 14.11
N LEU A 25 -16.21 -4.98 14.15
CA LEU A 25 -16.12 -4.22 15.39
C LEU A 25 -17.47 -4.33 16.10
N LEU A 26 -17.45 -4.92 17.28
CA LEU A 26 -18.62 -5.12 18.14
C LEU A 26 -18.35 -4.45 19.48
N GLU A 27 -19.42 -3.99 20.12
CA GLU A 27 -19.36 -3.40 21.44
C GLU A 27 -19.57 -4.49 22.48
N CYS A 28 -18.68 -4.58 23.46
CA CYS A 28 -18.88 -5.46 24.60
C CYS A 28 -20.06 -4.94 25.44
N PRO A 29 -21.10 -5.74 25.71
CA PRO A 29 -22.29 -5.28 26.42
C PRO A 29 -22.04 -4.95 27.91
N VAL A 30 -20.92 -5.42 28.48
CA VAL A 30 -20.58 -5.21 29.90
C VAL A 30 -19.77 -3.94 30.11
N CYS A 31 -18.78 -3.67 29.26
CA CYS A 31 -17.85 -2.55 29.45
C CYS A 31 -17.88 -1.49 28.34
N ASN A 32 -18.78 -1.63 27.36
CA ASN A 32 -18.95 -0.75 26.20
C ASN A 32 -17.65 -0.52 25.40
N ARG A 33 -16.70 -1.46 25.51
CA ARG A 33 -15.46 -1.42 24.74
C ARG A 33 -15.71 -1.97 23.35
N HIS A 34 -15.26 -1.22 22.36
CA HIS A 34 -15.32 -1.64 20.96
C HIS A 34 -14.14 -2.58 20.69
N LEU A 35 -14.46 -3.81 20.29
CA LEU A 35 -13.51 -4.90 20.07
C LEU A 35 -13.86 -5.61 18.77
N ARG A 36 -12.87 -6.12 18.04
CA ARG A 36 -13.17 -6.95 16.88
C ARG A 36 -13.36 -8.40 17.28
N ALA A 37 -14.40 -9.00 16.74
CA ALA A 37 -14.56 -10.44 16.79
C ALA A 37 -13.44 -11.11 15.99
N GLY A 38 -12.85 -12.18 16.53
CA GLY A 38 -11.72 -12.87 15.93
C GLY A 38 -11.68 -14.33 16.36
N MET A 39 -10.56 -14.99 16.11
CA MET A 39 -10.35 -16.36 16.58
C MET A 39 -10.14 -16.37 18.11
N PRO A 40 -10.51 -17.44 18.83
CA PRO A 40 -10.24 -17.57 20.26
C PRO A 40 -8.77 -17.34 20.59
N PRO A 41 -8.47 -16.65 21.71
CA PRO A 41 -7.11 -16.57 22.23
C PRO A 41 -6.53 -17.98 22.38
N GLY A 42 -5.29 -18.20 21.92
CA GLY A 42 -4.63 -19.50 22.00
C GLY A 42 -5.00 -20.49 20.89
N THR A 43 -5.75 -20.07 19.87
CA THR A 43 -5.93 -20.89 18.66
C THR A 43 -4.56 -21.28 18.09
N PRO A 44 -4.27 -22.57 17.86
CA PRO A 44 -2.97 -23.00 17.38
C PRO A 44 -2.58 -22.26 16.11
N ARG A 45 -1.42 -21.60 16.15
CA ARG A 45 -0.87 -20.93 14.98
C ARG A 45 -0.44 -21.98 13.97
N ARG A 46 -0.76 -21.77 12.70
CA ARG A 46 -0.26 -22.64 11.63
C ARG A 46 1.23 -22.37 11.43
N THR A 47 2.08 -23.27 11.90
CA THR A 47 3.52 -23.21 11.62
C THR A 47 3.77 -23.45 10.14
N MET A 48 4.57 -22.58 9.52
CA MET A 48 5.05 -22.76 8.15
C MET A 48 6.54 -23.13 8.23
N PRO A 49 6.92 -24.41 8.12
CA PRO A 49 8.29 -24.88 8.41
C PRO A 49 9.37 -24.20 7.55
N ASP A 50 9.01 -23.80 6.33
CA ASP A 50 9.93 -23.18 5.37
C ASP A 50 9.92 -21.63 5.43
N LEU A 51 9.18 -21.03 6.36
CA LEU A 51 9.10 -19.59 6.52
C LEU A 51 10.23 -19.10 7.43
N GLU A 52 11.04 -18.16 6.92
CA GLU A 52 12.08 -17.50 7.72
C GLU A 52 11.47 -16.94 9.03
N PRO A 53 12.05 -17.22 10.21
CA PRO A 53 11.48 -16.84 11.52
C PRO A 53 11.17 -15.35 11.70
N ALA A 54 11.79 -14.48 10.89
CA ALA A 54 11.50 -13.05 10.87
C ALA A 54 10.07 -12.75 10.34
N PHE A 55 9.52 -13.59 9.47
CA PHE A 55 8.15 -13.44 8.94
C PHE A 55 7.10 -14.23 9.73
N ASP A 56 7.49 -15.21 10.55
CA ASP A 56 6.55 -16.00 11.37
C ASP A 56 6.08 -15.21 12.61
N ARG A 57 5.38 -14.10 12.35
CA ARG A 57 4.96 -13.10 13.34
C ARG A 57 3.58 -12.56 12.98
N ASP A 58 2.80 -12.22 14.00
CA ASP A 58 1.48 -11.60 13.83
C ASP A 58 1.52 -10.07 13.93
N LEU A 59 2.58 -9.51 14.51
CA LEU A 59 2.72 -8.08 14.72
C LEU A 59 4.04 -7.58 14.12
N PHE A 60 3.94 -6.62 13.20
CA PHE A 60 5.09 -5.93 12.62
C PHE A 60 4.99 -4.43 12.90
N LEU A 61 6.05 -3.89 13.50
CA LEU A 61 6.17 -2.46 13.78
C LEU A 61 7.11 -1.84 12.75
N LEU A 62 6.57 -1.07 11.81
CA LEU A 62 7.36 -0.39 10.79
C LEU A 62 7.76 0.99 11.33
N ARG A 63 9.07 1.21 11.47
CA ARG A 63 9.65 2.47 11.92
C ARG A 63 10.46 3.09 10.79
N GLU A 64 10.10 4.31 10.41
CA GLU A 64 10.88 5.08 9.44
C GLU A 64 12.11 5.69 10.13
N ARG A 65 13.28 5.64 9.46
CA ARG A 65 14.49 6.28 9.95
C ARG A 65 14.51 7.75 9.50
N PHE A 66 14.52 8.66 10.46
CA PHE A 66 14.54 10.11 10.18
C PHE A 66 15.86 10.51 9.47
N LEU A 67 15.78 11.47 8.54
CA LEU A 67 16.91 12.16 7.85
C LEU A 67 17.60 11.46 6.67
N SER A 68 17.05 10.42 6.04
CA SER A 68 17.63 9.88 4.79
C SER A 68 16.79 10.17 3.54
N ILE A 69 17.46 10.63 2.46
CA ILE A 69 16.86 10.88 1.12
C ILE A 69 16.18 9.61 0.56
N SER A 70 16.62 8.42 0.98
CA SER A 70 15.96 7.14 0.73
C SER A 70 15.02 6.79 1.90
N SER A 71 13.80 6.32 1.61
CA SER A 71 12.91 5.77 2.65
C SER A 71 13.47 4.43 3.13
N LYS A 72 14.10 4.45 4.31
CA LYS A 72 14.67 3.29 4.99
C LYS A 72 13.77 2.96 6.18
N TYR A 73 13.30 1.72 6.26
CA TYR A 73 12.49 1.26 7.37
C TYR A 73 13.21 0.15 8.12
N GLU A 74 13.10 0.19 9.43
CA GLU A 74 13.37 -0.96 10.27
C GLU A 74 12.02 -1.56 10.66
N VAL A 75 11.87 -2.86 10.47
CA VAL A 75 10.72 -3.61 10.93
C VAL A 75 11.10 -4.25 12.25
N TRP A 76 10.32 -3.96 13.28
CA TRP A 76 10.52 -4.44 14.63
C TRP A 76 9.45 -5.47 14.99
N SER A 77 9.80 -6.44 15.83
CA SER A 77 8.85 -7.36 16.43
C SER A 77 8.03 -6.66 17.53
N GLY A 78 6.92 -7.27 17.93
CA GLY A 78 6.16 -6.85 19.12
C GLY A 78 6.98 -6.81 20.41
N ASP A 79 8.03 -7.63 20.49
CA ASP A 79 8.97 -7.68 21.63
C ASP A 79 9.99 -6.52 21.63
N GLY A 80 9.93 -5.62 20.64
CA GLY A 80 10.83 -4.47 20.55
C GLY A 80 12.24 -4.81 20.06
N ARG A 81 12.40 -5.82 19.20
CA ARG A 81 13.68 -6.12 18.52
C ARG A 81 13.58 -5.86 17.02
N PRO A 82 14.60 -5.28 16.37
CA PRO A 82 14.63 -5.17 14.91
C PRO A 82 14.76 -6.58 14.30
N ILE A 83 13.93 -6.88 13.30
CA ILE A 83 13.86 -8.20 12.67
C ILE A 83 14.09 -8.16 11.16
N LEU A 84 13.78 -7.04 10.50
CA LEU A 84 13.98 -6.87 9.07
C LEU A 84 14.37 -5.43 8.76
N TYR A 85 15.06 -5.25 7.64
CA TYR A 85 15.41 -3.95 7.13
C TYR A 85 14.84 -3.78 5.72
N VAL A 86 14.16 -2.67 5.46
CA VAL A 86 13.48 -2.42 4.19
C VAL A 86 14.06 -1.17 3.54
N GLU A 87 14.42 -1.29 2.28
CA GLU A 87 14.94 -0.18 1.49
C GLU A 87 14.10 0.05 0.25
N ARG A 88 13.76 1.32 0.04
CA ARG A 88 13.21 1.83 -1.21
C ARG A 88 14.14 2.90 -1.76
N PRO A 89 14.91 2.63 -2.83
CA PRO A 89 15.77 3.64 -3.43
C PRO A 89 14.93 4.79 -4.01
N THR A 90 15.42 6.01 -3.80
CA THR A 90 14.89 7.23 -4.39
C THR A 90 15.84 7.72 -5.47
N TYR A 91 15.32 7.93 -6.67
CA TYR A 91 16.12 8.37 -7.83
C TYR A 91 15.85 9.84 -8.13
N LEU A 92 16.14 10.73 -7.18
CA LEU A 92 15.76 12.14 -7.27
C LEU A 92 16.34 12.81 -8.52
N LEU A 93 17.66 12.71 -8.74
CA LEU A 93 18.32 13.29 -9.92
C LEU A 93 17.77 12.74 -11.25
N ARG A 94 17.55 11.42 -11.34
CA ARG A 94 16.94 10.82 -12.55
C ARG A 94 15.50 11.26 -12.76
N THR A 95 14.76 11.53 -11.68
CA THR A 95 13.39 12.06 -11.77
C THR A 95 13.40 13.50 -12.27
N VAL A 96 14.33 14.33 -11.78
CA VAL A 96 14.51 15.70 -12.27
C VAL A 96 14.90 15.70 -13.75
N PHE A 97 15.85 14.86 -14.15
CA PHE A 97 16.24 14.70 -15.56
C PHE A 97 15.06 14.29 -16.45
N ALA A 98 14.21 13.37 -15.99
CA ALA A 98 13.00 12.99 -16.71
C ALA A 98 12.02 14.16 -16.92
N TYR A 99 11.89 15.07 -15.95
CA TYR A 99 11.07 16.28 -16.11
C TYR A 99 11.69 17.29 -17.05
N VAL A 100 13.01 17.47 -17.02
CA VAL A 100 13.73 18.35 -17.97
C VAL A 100 13.56 17.84 -19.39
N LEU A 101 13.77 16.53 -19.61
CA LEU A 101 13.57 15.91 -20.93
C LEU A 101 12.14 16.07 -21.43
N ALA A 102 11.16 15.89 -20.55
CA ALA A 102 9.75 16.08 -20.88
C ALA A 102 9.42 17.53 -21.21
N ALA A 103 10.01 18.50 -20.50
CA ALA A 103 9.82 19.92 -20.78
C ALA A 103 10.41 20.28 -22.16
N ILE A 104 11.62 19.81 -22.49
CA ILE A 104 12.24 20.02 -23.80
C ILE A 104 11.34 19.45 -24.91
N ALA A 105 10.88 18.21 -24.78
CA ALA A 105 10.01 17.58 -25.76
C ALA A 105 8.68 18.35 -25.95
N ALA A 106 8.05 18.78 -24.85
CA ALA A 106 6.83 19.58 -24.90
C ALA A 106 7.06 20.96 -25.53
N SER A 107 8.20 21.61 -25.24
CA SER A 107 8.58 22.88 -25.87
C SER A 107 8.80 22.74 -27.38
N MET A 108 9.37 21.62 -27.85
CA MET A 108 9.50 21.34 -29.28
C MET A 108 8.12 21.20 -29.95
N VAL A 109 7.19 20.51 -29.30
CA VAL A 109 5.80 20.41 -29.80
C VAL A 109 5.17 21.80 -29.88
N MET A 110 5.31 22.62 -28.82
CA MET A 110 4.79 23.98 -28.82
C MET A 110 5.38 24.84 -29.93
N ALA A 111 6.70 24.78 -30.14
CA ALA A 111 7.38 25.53 -31.20
C ALA A 111 6.82 25.15 -32.59
N TRP A 112 6.71 23.86 -32.88
CA TRP A 112 6.16 23.37 -34.15
C TRP A 112 4.70 23.80 -34.34
N THR A 113 3.87 23.66 -33.30
CA THR A 113 2.46 24.08 -33.39
C THR A 113 2.31 25.60 -33.49
N GLY A 114 3.25 26.37 -32.94
CA GLY A 114 3.28 27.83 -33.04
C GLY A 114 3.44 28.32 -34.47
N GLU A 115 4.23 27.62 -35.30
CA GLU A 115 4.36 27.91 -36.73
C GLU A 115 3.02 27.70 -37.46
N VAL A 116 2.30 26.63 -37.14
CA VAL A 116 0.97 26.34 -37.70
C VAL A 116 -0.06 27.37 -37.27
N VAL A 117 -0.01 27.82 -36.01
CA VAL A 117 -0.87 28.89 -35.49
C VAL A 117 -0.60 30.20 -36.22
N ALA A 118 0.67 30.55 -36.42
CA ALA A 118 1.08 31.78 -37.11
C ALA A 118 0.70 31.78 -38.60
N ALA A 119 0.71 30.61 -39.25
CA ALA A 119 0.28 30.45 -40.64
C ALA A 119 -1.25 30.39 -40.81
N GLY A 120 -2.00 30.11 -39.73
CA GLY A 120 -3.46 30.00 -39.73
C GLY A 120 -4.17 31.33 -39.53
N GLY A 121 -5.33 31.52 -40.18
CA GLY A 121 -6.23 32.65 -39.86
C GLY A 121 -6.81 32.56 -38.44
N SER A 122 -7.54 33.58 -37.98
CA SER A 122 -7.97 33.73 -36.58
C SER A 122 -8.66 32.49 -35.97
N ALA A 123 -9.58 31.85 -36.70
CA ALA A 123 -10.29 30.67 -36.21
C ALA A 123 -9.44 29.38 -36.25
N LEU A 124 -8.72 29.15 -37.36
CA LEU A 124 -7.89 27.95 -37.54
C LEU A 124 -6.64 27.99 -36.65
N GLY A 125 -6.02 29.16 -36.49
CA GLY A 125 -4.91 29.37 -35.59
C GLY A 125 -5.30 29.15 -34.12
N ALA A 126 -6.47 29.63 -33.69
CA ALA A 126 -6.96 29.39 -32.34
C ALA A 126 -7.18 27.89 -32.05
N LEU A 127 -7.80 27.15 -32.99
CA LEU A 127 -7.96 25.70 -32.89
C LEU A 127 -6.63 24.96 -32.84
N ALA A 128 -5.68 25.32 -33.72
CA ALA A 128 -4.35 24.73 -33.73
C ALA A 128 -3.59 24.98 -32.42
N GLY A 129 -3.74 26.17 -31.81
CA GLY A 129 -3.11 26.49 -30.53
C GLY A 129 -3.67 25.67 -29.36
N LEU A 130 -4.98 25.45 -29.33
CA LEU A 130 -5.63 24.60 -28.33
C LEU A 130 -5.19 23.13 -28.46
N LEU A 131 -5.22 22.59 -29.67
CA LEU A 131 -4.77 21.22 -29.93
C LEU A 131 -3.27 21.05 -29.65
N GLY A 132 -2.46 22.03 -30.04
CA GLY A 132 -1.02 22.02 -29.79
C GLY A 132 -0.67 22.07 -28.31
N SER A 133 -1.37 22.89 -27.53
CA SER A 133 -1.22 22.91 -26.07
C SER A 133 -1.59 21.57 -25.43
N GLY A 134 -2.69 20.95 -25.88
CA GLY A 134 -3.10 19.62 -25.44
C GLY A 134 -2.05 18.55 -25.77
N LEU A 135 -1.48 18.59 -26.99
CA LEU A 135 -0.45 17.66 -27.43
C LEU A 135 0.87 17.86 -26.67
N ALA A 136 1.28 19.10 -26.40
CA ALA A 136 2.46 19.41 -25.59
C ALA A 136 2.30 18.89 -24.15
N LEU A 137 1.12 19.07 -23.54
CA LEU A 137 0.82 18.52 -22.22
C LEU A 137 0.85 16.99 -22.22
N ALA A 138 0.23 16.34 -23.21
CA ALA A 138 0.26 14.89 -23.34
C ALA A 138 1.69 14.37 -23.51
N THR A 139 2.51 15.05 -24.32
CA THR A 139 3.92 14.74 -24.54
C THR A 139 4.71 14.86 -23.24
N PHE A 140 4.53 15.94 -22.49
CA PHE A 140 5.17 16.11 -21.18
C PHE A 140 4.83 14.95 -20.24
N ILE A 141 3.55 14.58 -20.14
CA ILE A 141 3.10 13.48 -19.27
C ILE A 141 3.72 12.15 -19.70
N VAL A 142 3.64 11.80 -20.98
CA VAL A 142 4.14 10.53 -21.51
C VAL A 142 5.65 10.42 -21.36
N VAL A 143 6.40 11.46 -21.73
CA VAL A 143 7.88 11.47 -21.63
C VAL A 143 8.31 11.41 -20.16
N SER A 144 7.72 12.25 -19.30
CA SER A 144 8.09 12.26 -17.88
C SER A 144 7.73 10.95 -17.18
N MET A 145 6.62 10.30 -17.50
CA MET A 145 6.26 8.99 -16.94
C MET A 145 7.17 7.87 -17.46
N SER A 146 7.56 7.91 -18.73
CA SER A 146 8.34 6.84 -19.38
C SER A 146 9.83 6.87 -18.99
N ALA A 147 10.38 8.07 -18.81
CA ALA A 147 11.78 8.28 -18.41
C ALA A 147 12.02 8.13 -16.91
N ARG A 148 10.97 8.15 -16.08
CA ARG A 148 11.09 7.93 -14.63
C ARG A 148 11.51 6.48 -14.33
N PRO A 149 12.51 6.27 -13.46
CA PRO A 149 12.92 4.92 -13.09
C PRO A 149 11.85 4.23 -12.24
N LEU A 150 11.68 2.92 -12.48
CA LEU A 150 10.84 2.07 -11.63
C LEU A 150 11.44 1.98 -10.23
N ARG A 151 10.57 2.01 -9.23
CA ARG A 151 10.97 1.88 -7.82
C ARG A 151 10.61 0.48 -7.36
N HIS A 152 11.60 -0.27 -6.93
CA HIS A 152 11.39 -1.54 -6.26
C HIS A 152 11.62 -1.37 -4.76
N VAL A 153 11.02 -2.23 -3.96
CA VAL A 153 11.31 -2.36 -2.53
C VAL A 153 12.11 -3.64 -2.33
N THR A 154 13.15 -3.57 -1.50
CA THR A 154 13.92 -4.76 -1.11
C THR A 154 13.85 -4.90 0.40
N VAL A 155 13.53 -6.11 0.86
CA VAL A 155 13.52 -6.51 2.26
C VAL A 155 14.75 -7.37 2.50
N PHE A 156 15.55 -6.97 3.47
CA PHE A 156 16.76 -7.63 3.92
C PHE A 156 16.57 -8.24 5.30
N ARG A 157 17.38 -9.25 5.63
CA ARG A 157 17.43 -9.85 6.97
C ARG A 157 17.75 -8.80 8.04
N ASP A 158 18.69 -7.91 7.73
CA ASP A 158 19.18 -6.89 8.66
C ASP A 158 19.73 -5.66 7.91
N GLU A 159 20.24 -4.69 8.68
CA GLU A 159 20.81 -3.44 8.16
C GLU A 159 22.10 -3.65 7.32
N SER A 160 22.77 -4.81 7.41
CA SER A 160 23.98 -5.09 6.62
C SER A 160 23.69 -5.23 5.13
N ARG A 161 22.42 -5.46 4.75
CA ARG A 161 21.94 -5.62 3.37
C ARG A 161 22.63 -6.76 2.59
N ARG A 162 23.28 -7.69 3.29
CA ARG A 162 23.99 -8.82 2.67
C ARG A 162 23.03 -9.87 2.13
N GLU A 163 21.91 -10.07 2.81
CA GLU A 163 20.95 -11.11 2.48
C GLU A 163 19.58 -10.51 2.17
N VAL A 164 19.11 -10.73 0.94
CA VAL A 164 17.78 -10.35 0.50
C VAL A 164 16.81 -11.47 0.80
N LEU A 165 15.68 -11.15 1.41
CA LEU A 165 14.62 -12.11 1.72
C LEU A 165 13.41 -11.96 0.79
N LEU A 166 13.09 -10.72 0.41
CA LEU A 166 11.90 -10.41 -0.39
C LEU A 166 12.16 -9.19 -1.28
N ARG A 167 11.53 -9.16 -2.45
CA ARG A 167 11.49 -7.97 -3.31
C ARG A 167 10.06 -7.67 -3.73
N VAL A 168 9.77 -6.39 -3.91
CA VAL A 168 8.53 -5.92 -4.52
C VAL A 168 8.88 -5.10 -5.75
N TRP A 169 8.53 -5.63 -6.92
CA TRP A 169 8.81 -4.99 -8.21
C TRP A 169 7.61 -4.20 -8.67
N GLN A 170 7.84 -3.00 -9.20
CA GLN A 170 6.80 -2.24 -9.89
C GLN A 170 6.71 -2.71 -11.33
N ASP A 171 5.55 -3.21 -11.74
CA ASP A 171 5.40 -3.87 -13.05
C ASP A 171 5.29 -2.85 -14.21
N GLN A 172 4.76 -1.67 -13.92
CA GLN A 172 4.34 -0.70 -14.93
C GLN A 172 5.04 0.65 -14.75
N ARG A 173 5.55 1.25 -15.84
CA ARG A 173 6.05 2.64 -15.84
C ARG A 173 4.90 3.64 -15.88
N VAL A 174 3.96 3.40 -16.81
CA VAL A 174 2.75 4.19 -17.00
C VAL A 174 1.57 3.39 -16.46
N ALA A 175 0.87 3.97 -15.49
CA ALA A 175 -0.27 3.33 -14.83
C ALA A 175 -1.42 4.34 -14.80
N VAL A 176 -2.42 4.14 -15.67
CA VAL A 176 -3.58 5.03 -15.81
C VAL A 176 -4.72 4.59 -14.90
N LEU A 177 -5.15 3.33 -15.01
CA LEU A 177 -6.31 2.80 -14.27
C LEU A 177 -5.91 2.22 -12.91
N ALA A 178 -4.80 1.50 -12.89
CA ALA A 178 -4.27 0.82 -11.72
C ALA A 178 -2.76 0.67 -11.85
N ARG A 179 -2.08 0.59 -10.71
CA ARG A 179 -0.66 0.25 -10.63
C ARG A 179 -0.50 -1.08 -9.93
N THR A 180 0.26 -1.99 -10.55
CA THR A 180 0.55 -3.30 -9.98
C THR A 180 2.01 -3.43 -9.54
N TYR A 181 2.20 -4.26 -8.52
CA TYR A 181 3.50 -4.60 -7.99
C TYR A 181 3.57 -6.10 -7.74
N THR A 182 4.63 -6.77 -8.20
CA THR A 182 4.83 -8.20 -7.97
C THR A 182 5.72 -8.41 -6.74
N VAL A 183 5.23 -9.19 -5.76
CA VAL A 183 5.99 -9.63 -4.61
C VAL A 183 6.69 -10.94 -4.97
N VAL A 184 8.02 -10.94 -4.91
CA VAL A 184 8.86 -12.10 -5.25
C VAL A 184 9.78 -12.46 -4.10
N THR A 185 10.06 -13.75 -3.94
CA THR A 185 11.08 -14.24 -3.01
C THR A 185 12.49 -13.81 -3.43
N ALA A 186 13.48 -14.04 -2.56
CA ALA A 186 14.89 -13.84 -2.87
C ALA A 186 15.35 -14.52 -4.17
N VAL A 187 14.83 -15.72 -4.46
CA VAL A 187 15.14 -16.51 -5.66
C VAL A 187 14.29 -16.13 -6.89
N GLY A 188 13.39 -15.15 -6.76
CA GLY A 188 12.56 -14.65 -7.86
C GLY A 188 11.22 -15.36 -8.05
N LEU A 189 10.81 -16.25 -7.14
CA LEU A 189 9.49 -16.90 -7.20
C LEU A 189 8.38 -15.88 -6.87
N PRO A 190 7.38 -15.66 -7.74
CA PRO A 190 6.28 -14.75 -7.45
C PRO A 190 5.33 -15.34 -6.40
N LEU A 191 5.11 -14.59 -5.31
CA LEU A 191 4.19 -14.96 -4.23
C LEU A 191 2.80 -14.36 -4.43
N ALA A 192 2.74 -13.08 -4.81
CA ALA A 192 1.50 -12.35 -4.99
C ALA A 192 1.71 -11.09 -5.84
N ARG A 193 0.60 -10.51 -6.32
CA ARG A 193 0.57 -9.20 -6.97
C ARG A 193 -0.26 -8.24 -6.13
N LEU A 194 0.30 -7.08 -5.81
CA LEU A 194 -0.39 -5.99 -5.14
C LEU A 194 -0.91 -5.01 -6.19
N ARG A 195 -2.21 -4.72 -6.18
CA ARG A 195 -2.86 -3.85 -7.16
C ARG A 195 -3.48 -2.65 -6.46
N LYS A 196 -3.02 -1.45 -6.81
CA LYS A 196 -3.63 -0.17 -6.42
C LYS A 196 -4.49 0.35 -7.57
N GLU A 197 -5.81 0.47 -7.36
CA GLU A 197 -6.72 1.02 -8.39
C GLU A 197 -6.88 2.53 -8.22
N TYR A 198 -6.65 3.34 -9.25
CA TYR A 198 -6.74 4.80 -9.14
C TYR A 198 -8.16 5.33 -9.31
N ILE A 199 -8.98 4.71 -10.16
CA ILE A 199 -10.32 5.20 -10.50
C ILE A 199 -11.30 4.98 -9.34
N HIS A 200 -11.22 3.83 -8.67
CA HIS A 200 -12.06 3.53 -7.50
C HIS A 200 -11.56 4.21 -6.21
N ASN A 201 -10.39 4.87 -6.24
CA ASN A 201 -9.78 5.57 -5.10
C ASN A 201 -10.30 7.01 -4.90
N ILE A 202 -11.29 7.46 -5.66
CA ILE A 202 -11.85 8.82 -5.51
C ILE A 202 -12.53 9.01 -4.14
N PHE A 203 -13.05 7.97 -3.50
CA PHE A 203 -13.75 8.10 -2.20
C PHE A 203 -13.07 7.34 -1.06
N ARG A 204 -12.48 6.18 -1.36
CA ARG A 204 -11.88 5.30 -0.36
C ARG A 204 -10.71 4.55 -0.98
N LYS A 205 -9.51 4.71 -0.43
CA LYS A 205 -8.31 4.04 -0.95
C LYS A 205 -8.44 2.52 -0.79
N ARG A 206 -8.17 1.78 -1.86
CA ARG A 206 -8.21 0.32 -1.94
C ARG A 206 -6.95 -0.24 -2.57
N TRP A 207 -6.43 -1.28 -1.96
CA TRP A 207 -5.42 -2.16 -2.52
C TRP A 207 -5.97 -3.57 -2.55
N TYR A 208 -5.66 -4.31 -3.61
CA TYR A 208 -5.99 -5.72 -3.72
C TYR A 208 -4.71 -6.55 -3.68
N VAL A 209 -4.80 -7.71 -3.04
CA VAL A 209 -3.81 -8.77 -3.11
C VAL A 209 -4.36 -9.83 -4.05
N GLU A 210 -3.60 -10.12 -5.09
CA GLU A 210 -3.91 -11.08 -6.12
C GLU A 210 -2.89 -12.23 -6.05
N THR A 211 -3.33 -13.46 -6.29
CA THR A 211 -2.43 -14.60 -6.52
C THR A 211 -1.59 -14.35 -7.78
N PRO A 212 -0.49 -15.09 -7.99
CA PRO A 212 0.25 -15.03 -9.25
C PRO A 212 -0.62 -15.33 -10.48
N ALA A 213 -1.70 -16.11 -10.31
CA ALA A 213 -2.71 -16.40 -11.33
C ALA A 213 -3.73 -15.27 -11.55
N GLY A 214 -3.72 -14.20 -10.74
CA GLY A 214 -4.59 -13.03 -10.86
C GLY A 214 -5.90 -13.10 -10.07
N GLN A 215 -6.09 -14.13 -9.23
CA GLN A 215 -7.28 -14.23 -8.38
C GLN A 215 -7.13 -13.33 -7.15
N ARG A 216 -8.12 -12.50 -6.84
CA ARG A 216 -8.13 -11.65 -5.64
C ARG A 216 -8.38 -12.49 -4.38
N THR A 217 -7.49 -12.41 -3.40
CA THR A 217 -7.56 -13.16 -2.13
C THR A 217 -7.75 -12.26 -0.92
N ALA A 218 -7.26 -11.02 -0.99
CA ALA A 218 -7.43 -10.04 0.08
C ALA A 218 -7.51 -8.62 -0.48
N MET A 219 -7.96 -7.69 0.34
CA MET A 219 -7.89 -6.25 0.08
C MET A 219 -7.53 -5.48 1.33
N ALA A 220 -6.82 -4.37 1.17
CA ALA A 220 -6.65 -3.36 2.21
C ALA A 220 -7.52 -2.15 1.86
N VAL A 221 -8.34 -1.70 2.80
CA VAL A 221 -9.27 -0.60 2.58
C VAL A 221 -9.13 0.46 3.68
N GLU A 222 -9.10 1.74 3.30
CA GLU A 222 -9.00 2.85 4.25
C GLU A 222 -10.19 2.88 5.22
N ASP A 223 -9.94 3.02 6.51
CA ASP A 223 -10.94 2.85 7.58
C ASP A 223 -11.99 3.99 7.62
N SER A 224 -11.58 5.24 7.36
CA SER A 224 -12.46 6.40 7.50
C SER A 224 -12.67 7.18 6.20
N MET A 225 -13.91 7.15 5.69
CA MET A 225 -14.34 7.91 4.50
C MET A 225 -14.44 9.42 4.75
N VAL A 226 -14.76 9.84 5.99
CA VAL A 226 -14.89 11.26 6.36
C VAL A 226 -13.53 11.96 6.43
N LEU A 227 -12.51 11.32 7.01
CA LEU A 227 -11.16 11.88 7.04
C LEU A 227 -10.49 11.85 5.65
N SER A 228 -10.85 10.91 4.78
CA SER A 228 -10.34 10.87 3.40
C SER A 228 -10.85 12.07 2.57
N LEU A 229 -12.12 12.45 2.73
CA LEU A 229 -12.69 13.65 2.10
C LEU A 229 -12.13 14.93 2.72
N LEU A 230 -12.01 15.01 4.05
CA LEU A 230 -11.51 16.19 4.75
C LEU A 230 -10.05 16.52 4.36
N ARG A 231 -9.19 15.49 4.21
CA ARG A 231 -7.81 15.64 3.71
C ARG A 231 -7.74 16.22 2.30
N ARG A 232 -8.74 15.93 1.48
CA ARG A 232 -8.79 16.41 0.09
C ARG A 232 -9.19 17.88 0.00
N VAL A 233 -10.05 18.34 0.91
CA VAL A 233 -10.52 19.74 0.95
C VAL A 233 -9.53 20.65 1.68
N LEU A 234 -8.92 20.17 2.77
CA LEU A 234 -8.03 20.96 3.63
C LEU A 234 -6.54 20.72 3.37
N GLY A 235 -6.17 19.80 2.48
CA GLY A 235 -4.81 19.30 2.34
C GLY A 235 -4.41 18.35 3.48
N SER A 236 -3.20 17.77 3.39
CA SER A 236 -2.57 17.09 4.53
C SER A 236 -2.13 18.15 5.53
N LEU A 237 -3.05 18.77 6.26
CA LEU A 237 -2.74 19.73 7.32
C LEU A 237 -1.76 19.05 8.31
N PHE A 238 -0.47 19.34 8.15
CA PHE A 238 0.62 18.94 9.04
C PHE A 238 0.67 17.44 9.40
N GLY A 239 0.29 16.54 8.49
CA GLY A 239 0.39 15.10 8.73
C GLY A 239 -0.55 14.55 9.82
N LEU A 240 -1.50 15.35 10.33
CA LEU A 240 -2.46 14.97 11.38
C LEU A 240 -3.57 14.02 10.91
N LEU A 241 -3.87 13.99 9.62
CA LEU A 241 -4.97 13.19 9.08
C LEU A 241 -4.52 11.74 8.84
N ARG A 242 -4.93 10.85 9.74
CA ARG A 242 -4.60 9.41 9.77
C ARG A 242 -5.17 8.65 8.57
N THR A 243 -4.40 7.74 7.99
CA THR A 243 -4.91 6.68 7.12
C THR A 243 -4.63 5.36 7.80
N ASN A 244 -5.65 4.80 8.43
CA ASN A 244 -5.65 3.42 8.88
C ASN A 244 -6.24 2.55 7.77
N PHE A 245 -5.75 1.33 7.63
CA PHE A 245 -6.32 0.36 6.71
C PHE A 245 -6.82 -0.85 7.49
N ILE A 246 -7.95 -1.37 7.06
CA ILE A 246 -8.44 -2.69 7.46
C ILE A 246 -8.09 -3.69 6.36
N LEU A 247 -7.61 -4.86 6.74
CA LEU A 247 -7.30 -5.96 5.84
C LEU A 247 -8.46 -6.94 5.82
N VAL A 248 -9.02 -7.17 4.65
CA VAL A 248 -10.23 -7.96 4.42
C VAL A 248 -9.91 -9.12 3.49
N ARG A 249 -10.23 -10.34 3.92
CA ARG A 249 -10.14 -11.54 3.10
C ARG A 249 -11.30 -11.53 2.11
N LEU A 250 -11.01 -11.92 0.88
CA LEU A 250 -12.00 -12.02 -0.20
C LEU A 250 -12.28 -13.49 -0.48
N ASP A 251 -13.31 -14.05 0.16
CA ASP A 251 -13.79 -15.38 -0.15
C ASP A 251 -14.98 -15.30 -1.12
N PRO A 252 -15.02 -16.13 -2.18
CA PRO A 252 -16.13 -16.15 -3.13
C PRO A 252 -17.49 -16.30 -2.44
N GLY A 253 -18.40 -15.36 -2.67
CA GLY A 253 -19.76 -15.40 -2.12
C GLY A 253 -19.92 -14.92 -0.67
N SER A 254 -18.87 -14.39 -0.03
CA SER A 254 -18.93 -13.82 1.32
C SER A 254 -18.86 -12.29 1.32
N ALA A 255 -19.32 -11.65 2.41
CA ALA A 255 -19.18 -10.21 2.62
C ALA A 255 -17.73 -9.76 2.93
N GLY A 256 -16.78 -10.70 2.93
CA GLY A 256 -15.38 -10.50 3.32
C GLY A 256 -15.19 -10.47 4.84
N VAL A 257 -14.09 -11.06 5.30
CA VAL A 257 -13.75 -11.18 6.73
C VAL A 257 -12.56 -10.30 7.04
N VAL A 258 -12.67 -9.41 8.03
CA VAL A 258 -11.51 -8.61 8.46
C VAL A 258 -10.56 -9.51 9.26
N PHE A 259 -9.30 -9.56 8.87
CA PHE A 259 -8.30 -10.45 9.47
C PHE A 259 -7.05 -9.72 9.97
N GLY A 260 -6.96 -8.41 9.74
CA GLY A 260 -5.85 -7.60 10.20
C GLY A 260 -6.06 -6.11 9.98
N GLU A 261 -5.11 -5.33 10.48
CA GLU A 261 -5.14 -3.88 10.45
C GLU A 261 -3.76 -3.31 10.19
N PHE A 262 -3.72 -2.13 9.59
CA PHE A 262 -2.52 -1.32 9.44
C PHE A 262 -2.79 0.08 9.96
N ASN A 263 -2.27 0.35 11.16
CA ASN A 263 -2.57 1.55 11.93
C ASN A 263 -1.34 2.41 12.15
N ARG A 264 -1.48 3.73 12.01
CA ARG A 264 -0.43 4.70 12.37
C ARG A 264 -0.60 5.13 13.82
N LYS A 265 0.40 4.90 14.68
CA LYS A 265 0.41 5.37 16.07
C LYS A 265 0.98 6.79 16.17
N PHE A 266 0.34 7.62 16.99
CA PHE A 266 0.77 9.00 17.27
C PHE A 266 1.90 8.98 18.30
N THR A 267 3.12 8.83 17.82
CA THR A 267 4.33 9.00 18.62
C THR A 267 5.22 10.05 17.98
N ILE A 268 6.17 10.63 18.73
CA ILE A 268 7.16 11.61 18.22
C ILE A 268 7.90 11.06 16.98
N LEU A 269 7.96 9.73 16.86
CA LEU A 269 8.42 9.00 15.70
C LEU A 269 7.22 8.33 15.02
N ASP A 270 7.14 8.41 13.71
CA ASP A 270 6.14 7.66 12.97
C ASP A 270 6.36 6.16 13.12
N ARG A 271 5.36 5.49 13.71
CA ARG A 271 5.32 4.05 13.90
C ARG A 271 4.04 3.52 13.31
N TYR A 272 4.17 2.67 12.30
CA TYR A 272 3.05 1.91 11.78
C TYR A 272 3.03 0.52 12.39
N VAL A 273 1.84 0.04 12.65
CA VAL A 273 1.59 -1.27 13.24
C VAL A 273 0.76 -2.05 12.24
N LEU A 274 1.36 -3.07 11.66
CA LEU A 274 0.66 -4.13 10.94
C LEU A 274 0.31 -5.21 11.95
N ASP A 275 -0.98 -5.34 12.23
CA ASP A 275 -1.54 -6.30 13.19
C ASP A 275 -2.33 -7.38 12.44
N LEU A 276 -1.89 -8.62 12.58
CA LEU A 276 -2.44 -9.82 11.96
C LEU A 276 -2.82 -10.86 13.02
N THR A 277 -2.99 -10.47 14.30
CA THR A 277 -3.36 -11.41 15.37
C THR A 277 -4.70 -12.09 15.13
N SER A 278 -5.57 -11.47 14.33
CA SER A 278 -6.86 -12.02 13.91
C SER A 278 -6.74 -13.03 12.74
N ASP A 279 -5.53 -13.39 12.32
CA ASP A 279 -5.22 -14.38 11.27
C ASP A 279 -4.23 -15.45 11.74
N PRO A 280 -4.53 -16.23 12.80
CA PRO A 280 -3.61 -17.26 13.33
C PRO A 280 -3.37 -18.42 12.36
N GLU A 281 -4.26 -18.62 11.37
CA GLU A 281 -4.13 -19.66 10.36
C GLU A 281 -3.15 -19.29 9.23
N HIS A 282 -2.61 -18.06 9.25
CA HIS A 282 -1.75 -17.51 8.20
C HIS A 282 -2.41 -17.59 6.82
N SER A 283 -3.68 -17.22 6.75
CA SER A 283 -4.43 -17.25 5.49
C SER A 283 -3.84 -16.33 4.43
N LEU A 284 -3.20 -15.24 4.86
CA LEU A 284 -2.33 -14.43 4.02
C LEU A 284 -0.87 -14.71 4.39
N ASP A 285 -0.06 -15.08 3.40
CA ASP A 285 1.39 -15.23 3.56
C ASP A 285 1.98 -13.97 4.20
N ARG A 286 2.67 -14.15 5.34
CA ARG A 286 3.22 -13.04 6.14
C ARG A 286 4.23 -12.19 5.37
N ARG A 287 4.94 -12.76 4.39
CA ARG A 287 5.80 -12.00 3.48
C ARG A 287 4.99 -11.04 2.62
N VAL A 288 3.86 -11.50 2.11
CA VAL A 288 2.92 -10.69 1.31
C VAL A 288 2.25 -9.64 2.18
N ALA A 289 1.84 -9.98 3.40
CA ALA A 289 1.25 -9.03 4.35
C ALA A 289 2.23 -7.89 4.71
N LEU A 290 3.50 -8.22 5.00
CA LEU A 290 4.53 -7.22 5.24
C LEU A 290 4.76 -6.35 4.00
N ALA A 291 4.90 -6.95 2.82
CA ALA A 291 5.05 -6.22 1.56
C ALA A 291 3.88 -5.26 1.33
N LEU A 292 2.65 -5.70 1.57
CA LEU A 292 1.46 -4.85 1.52
C LEU A 292 1.57 -3.69 2.50
N GLY A 293 1.93 -3.92 3.77
CA GLY A 293 2.13 -2.86 4.77
C GLY A 293 3.16 -1.80 4.34
N VAL A 294 4.31 -2.23 3.81
CA VAL A 294 5.32 -1.31 3.25
C VAL A 294 4.77 -0.53 2.05
N MET A 295 4.00 -1.17 1.18
CA MET A 295 3.42 -0.51 0.01
C MET A 295 2.27 0.43 0.35
N LEU A 296 1.53 0.18 1.44
CA LEU A 296 0.50 1.08 1.96
C LEU A 296 1.11 2.39 2.48
N ASP A 297 2.24 2.34 3.19
CA ASP A 297 2.93 3.56 3.60
C ASP A 297 3.58 4.28 2.41
N THR A 298 4.36 3.56 1.60
CA THR A 298 5.17 4.17 0.52
C THR A 298 4.37 4.59 -0.72
N GLY A 299 3.23 3.93 -0.98
CA GLY A 299 2.40 4.10 -2.16
C GLY A 299 1.30 5.14 -2.00
N GLU A 300 0.99 5.55 -0.77
CA GLU A 300 -0.06 6.54 -0.49
C GLU A 300 0.39 8.00 -0.48
N GLY A 301 1.70 8.24 -0.67
CA GLY A 301 2.26 9.58 -0.74
C GLY A 301 2.33 10.21 0.64
N ARG A 302 3.54 10.18 1.22
CA ARG A 302 4.04 11.32 1.97
C ARG A 302 4.60 12.32 0.98
#